data_AF-A0A956AM76-F1
#
_entry.id   AF-A0A956AM76-F1
#
_cell.length_a   1.000
_cell.length_b   1.000
_cell.length_c   1.000
_cell.angle_alpha   90.00
_cell.angle_beta   90.00
_cell.angle_gamma   90.00
#
_symmetry.space_group_name_H-M   'P 1'
#
loop_
_entity.id
_entity.type
_entity.pdbx_description
1 polymer ?
#
loop_
_entity_poly.entity_id
_entity_poly.type
_entity_poly.pdbx_seq_one_letter_code
_entity_poly.pdbx_strand_id
1 'polypeptide(L)' 'MSAAPVKIYVTGSCPYCFAAIRLLDQKGVPYERVSV' A
#
# COMPACT_ATOMS: atom_id res chain seq x y z
N MET A 1 -20.55 1.78 -0.79
CA MET A 1 -19.51 2.78 -1.07
C MET A 1 -18.65 2.24 -2.21
N SER A 2 -18.71 2.82 -3.41
CA SER A 2 -17.78 2.46 -4.48
C SER A 2 -16.42 3.06 -4.15
N ALA A 3 -15.61 2.32 -3.39
CA ALA A 3 -14.26 2.73 -3.07
C ALA A 3 -13.41 2.71 -4.35
N ALA A 4 -12.73 3.81 -4.65
CA ALA A 4 -11.73 3.84 -5.71
C ALA A 4 -10.59 2.85 -5.37
N PRO A 5 -10.02 2.15 -6.37
CA PRO A 5 -8.94 1.21 -6.14
C PRO A 5 -7.70 1.93 -5.58
N VAL A 6 -7.12 1.37 -4.52
CA VAL A 6 -5.91 1.92 -3.88
C VAL A 6 -4.67 1.38 -4.59
N LYS A 7 -3.77 2.27 -5.01
CA LYS A 7 -2.44 1.91 -5.55
C LYS A 7 -1.34 2.47 -4.66
N ILE A 8 -0.33 1.67 -4.37
CA ILE A 8 0.84 2.08 -3.59
C ILE A 8 2.12 1.87 -4.40
N TYR A 9 2.87 2.95 -4.60
CA TYR A 9 4.17 2.94 -5.25
C TYR A 9 5.26 2.84 -4.20
N VAL A 10 6.15 1.86 -4.34
CA VAL A 10 7.19 1.57 -3.37
C VAL A 10 8.52 1.38 -4.06
N THR A 11 9.59 1.83 -3.42
CA THR A 11 10.96 1.50 -3.81
C THR A 11 11.51 0.49 -2.81
N GLY A 12 12.47 -0.35 -3.23
CA GLY A 12 12.97 -1.53 -2.51
C GLY A 12 13.12 -1.37 -0.99
N SER A 13 14.30 -0.99 -0.51
CA SER A 13 14.58 -0.83 0.92
C SER A 13 14.10 0.53 1.44
N CYS A 14 12.79 0.78 1.40
CA CYS A 14 12.18 1.97 1.98
C CYS A 14 11.42 1.62 3.28
N PRO A 15 11.89 2.04 4.46
CA PRO A 15 11.21 1.75 5.73
C PRO A 15 9.79 2.31 5.80
N TYR A 16 9.54 3.45 5.14
CA TYR A 16 8.21 4.06 5.09
C TYR A 16 7.24 3.27 4.21
N CYS A 17 7.72 2.66 3.13
CA CYS A 17 6.89 1.79 2.30
C CYS A 17 6.40 0.57 3.09
N PHE A 18 7.25 -0.02 3.94
CA PHE A 18 6.83 -1.12 4.82
C PHE A 18 5.79 -0.68 5.86
N ALA A 19 5.96 0.51 6.45
CA ALA A 19 4.98 1.05 7.39
C ALA A 19 3.62 1.32 6.73
N ALA A 20 3.61 1.87 5.51
CA ALA A 20 2.39 2.14 4.75
C ALA A 20 1.65 0.85 4.36
N ILE A 21 2.38 -0.17 3.89
CA ILE A 21 1.84 -1.51 3.61
C ILE A 21 1.17 -2.09 4.85
N ARG A 22 1.88 -2.09 5.98
CA ARG A 22 1.35 -2.61 7.25
C ARG A 22 0.08 -1.89 7.68
N LEU A 23 0.00 -0.58 7.48
CA LEU A 23 -1.21 0.19 7.80
C LEU A 23 -2.40 -0.21 6.90
N LEU A 24 -2.16 -0.43 5.60
CA LEU A 24 -3.19 -0.89 4.68
C LEU A 24 -3.67 -2.30 5.02
N ASP A 25 -2.75 -3.20 5.36
CA ASP A 25 -3.05 -4.56 5.80
C ASP A 25 -3.89 -4.56 7.09
N GLN A 26 -3.53 -3.73 8.08
CA GLN A 26 -4.30 -3.56 9.32
C GLN A 26 -5.72 -3.05 9.10
N LYS A 27 -5.92 -2.24 8.06
CA LYS A 27 -7.24 -1.72 7.69
C LYS A 27 -8.05 -2.69 6.83
N GLY A 28 -7.46 -3.82 6.40
CA GLY A 28 -8.09 -4.77 5.49
C GLY A 28 -8.42 -4.15 4.13
N VAL A 29 -7.68 -3.13 3.71
CA VAL A 29 -7.93 -2.41 2.45
C VAL A 29 -7.21 -3.16 1.34
N PRO A 30 -7.90 -3.58 0.26
CA PRO A 30 -7.22 -4.13 -0.91
C PRO A 30 -6.46 -3.02 -1.65
N TYR A 31 -5.20 -3.28 -2.00
CA TYR A 31 -4.36 -2.36 -2.76
C TYR A 31 -3.48 -3.08 -3.80
N GLU A 32 -3.13 -2.37 -4.85
CA GLU A 32 -2.14 -2.79 -5.84
C GLU A 32 -0.76 -2.22 -5.48
N ARG A 33 0.25 -3.08 -5.40
CA ARG A 33 1.65 -2.69 -5.11
C ARG A 33 2.44 -2.55 -6.40
N VAL A 34 2.99 -1.36 -6.64
CA VAL A 34 3.84 -1.06 -7.80
C VAL A 34 5.26 -0.76 -7.31
N SER A 35 6.25 -1.49 -7.83
CA SER A 35 7.66 -1.24 -7.49
C SER A 35 8.27 -0.24 -8.48
N VAL A 36 8.90 0.81 -7.95
CA VAL A 36 9.56 1.89 -8.71
C VAL A 36 10.99 2.11 -8.24
#